data_AF-A0A094BBY2-F1
#
_entry.id   AF-A0A094BBY2-F1
#
_cell.length_a   1.000
_cell.length_b   1.000
_cell.length_c   1.000
_cell.angle_alpha   90.00
_cell.angle_beta   90.00
_cell.angle_gamma   90.00
#
_symmetry.space_group_name_H-M   'P 1'
#
loop_
_entity.id
_entity.type
_entity.pdbx_description
1 polymer ?
#
loop_
_entity_poly.entity_id
_entity_poly.type
_entity_poly.pdbx_seq_one_letter_code
_entity_poly.pdbx_strand_id
1 'polypeptide(L)'
;MRYSTALDIIGTAFGTITLEDATSGSFDNNGLTPADMYLSPIHYTTSVDANGKDFSSWADMRGPVTINGASYSQIMRYNFSDPYLYQGDTIESVTGYGPLADTPAQPYAAEDIILLSDGYCASTCAAFSDLMRRQGGVRSIVLGGRPAFGPMQGVGGTKGVLVEPWEAIEASIASTLADFGTAAQKKKWAGYLPEAFPIAMSSAPTVNFRSGYHPGSDTPMQFLNESANCRLFYTPAMLTNVTHIWESVARLAWGLGGGTGQTCVRGSTSDGEPIGETKGTVGNTVSSPDAVVGGGAGNAHSDEDLGLAVAGSDANGAPTAGTKEGAAGVARVVSWGVLGGLALVSGVVLQI
;
A
#
# COMPACT_ATOMS: atom_id res chain seq x y z
N MET A 1 -3.57 4.81 -6.52
CA MET A 1 -4.24 3.54 -6.91
C MET A 1 -4.36 3.50 -8.42
N ARG A 2 -4.33 2.32 -9.05
CA ARG A 2 -4.63 2.23 -10.50
C ARG A 2 -6.11 2.54 -10.69
N TYR A 3 -6.42 3.44 -11.61
CA TYR A 3 -7.81 3.80 -11.90
C TYR A 3 -8.47 2.75 -12.81
N SER A 4 -9.75 2.49 -12.59
CA SER A 4 -10.61 1.70 -13.47
C SER A 4 -12.03 2.27 -13.41
N THR A 5 -12.84 1.99 -14.43
CA THR A 5 -14.26 2.39 -14.43
C THR A 5 -15.05 1.75 -13.29
N ALA A 6 -14.65 0.55 -12.86
CA ALA A 6 -15.27 -0.12 -11.72
C ALA A 6 -15.02 0.65 -10.43
N LEU A 7 -13.77 1.03 -10.20
CA LEU A 7 -13.37 1.85 -9.05
C LEU A 7 -14.07 3.22 -9.07
N ASP A 8 -14.27 3.80 -10.26
CA ASP A 8 -14.95 5.09 -10.39
C ASP A 8 -16.42 5.03 -9.98
N ILE A 9 -17.13 3.95 -10.33
CA ILE A 9 -18.53 3.76 -9.92
C ILE A 9 -18.63 3.64 -8.40
N ILE A 10 -17.75 2.83 -7.79
CA ILE A 10 -17.70 2.66 -6.32
C ILE A 10 -17.38 3.98 -5.65
N GLY A 11 -16.32 4.67 -6.08
CA GLY A 11 -15.90 5.93 -5.48
C GLY A 11 -16.90 7.07 -5.68
N THR A 12 -17.62 7.10 -6.80
CA THR A 12 -18.73 8.04 -7.02
C THR A 12 -19.88 7.77 -6.05
N ALA A 13 -20.24 6.50 -5.84
CA ALA A 13 -21.29 6.12 -4.89
C ALA A 13 -20.87 6.43 -3.44
N PHE A 14 -19.71 5.95 -3.03
CA PHE A 14 -19.21 6.09 -1.66
C PHE A 14 -18.95 7.57 -1.35
N GLY A 15 -18.45 8.36 -2.30
CA GLY A 15 -18.26 9.79 -2.13
C GLY A 15 -19.54 10.60 -1.91
N THR A 16 -20.74 10.01 -2.01
CA THR A 16 -22.01 10.66 -1.60
C THR A 16 -22.34 10.44 -0.13
N ILE A 17 -21.65 9.52 0.56
CA ILE A 17 -21.92 9.19 1.95
C ILE A 17 -21.36 10.29 2.84
N THR A 18 -22.22 10.91 3.62
CA THR A 18 -21.81 11.93 4.59
C THR A 18 -21.45 11.32 5.94
N LEU A 19 -20.77 12.08 6.77
CA LEU A 19 -20.53 11.69 8.16
C LEU A 19 -21.85 11.51 8.95
N GLU A 20 -22.87 12.30 8.64
CA GLU A 20 -24.21 12.13 9.24
C GLU A 20 -24.83 10.80 8.82
N ASP A 21 -24.71 10.44 7.53
CA ASP A 21 -25.17 9.14 7.03
C ASP A 21 -24.51 7.98 7.78
N ALA A 22 -23.18 8.07 7.97
CA ALA A 22 -22.35 7.09 8.67
C ALA A 22 -22.72 6.95 10.16
N THR A 23 -22.89 8.08 10.86
CA THR A 23 -23.13 8.09 12.31
C THR A 23 -24.58 7.78 12.68
N SER A 24 -25.54 8.07 11.81
CA SER A 24 -26.95 7.79 12.02
C SER A 24 -27.39 6.41 11.53
N GLY A 25 -26.57 5.72 10.72
CA GLY A 25 -27.00 4.51 10.02
C GLY A 25 -28.17 4.80 9.07
N SER A 26 -28.07 5.91 8.33
CA SER A 26 -29.16 6.54 7.57
C SER A 26 -29.93 5.65 6.58
N PHE A 27 -29.38 4.50 6.18
CA PHE A 27 -30.05 3.51 5.36
C PHE A 27 -29.66 2.09 5.78
N ASP A 28 -30.64 1.19 5.71
CA ASP A 28 -30.44 -0.24 5.88
C ASP A 28 -29.92 -0.81 4.56
N ASN A 29 -28.87 -1.62 4.61
CA ASN A 29 -28.24 -2.16 3.43
C ASN A 29 -27.79 -3.61 3.59
N ASN A 30 -27.74 -4.28 2.45
CA ASN A 30 -27.30 -5.67 2.35
C ASN A 30 -25.80 -5.71 2.06
N GLY A 31 -24.97 -5.53 3.08
CA GLY A 31 -23.51 -5.63 2.97
C GLY A 31 -22.78 -4.62 3.84
N LEU A 32 -22.24 -3.58 3.21
CA LEU A 32 -21.48 -2.52 3.86
C LEU A 32 -22.39 -1.42 4.39
N THR A 33 -22.36 -1.15 5.70
CA THR A 33 -23.11 -0.05 6.32
C THR A 33 -22.67 1.33 5.77
N PRO A 34 -23.45 2.41 5.99
CA PRO A 34 -22.99 3.76 5.64
C PRO A 34 -21.65 4.11 6.31
N ALA A 35 -21.39 3.61 7.52
CA ALA A 35 -20.11 3.78 8.20
C ALA A 35 -18.97 3.04 7.48
N ASP A 36 -19.20 1.81 7.03
CA ASP A 36 -18.19 1.04 6.28
C ASP A 36 -17.85 1.71 4.95
N MET A 37 -18.84 2.27 4.26
CA MET A 37 -18.64 3.02 3.02
C MET A 37 -17.87 4.32 3.25
N TYR A 38 -18.19 5.05 4.33
CA TYR A 38 -17.52 6.29 4.71
C TYR A 38 -16.06 6.08 5.12
N LEU A 39 -15.77 4.99 5.84
CA LEU A 39 -14.43 4.63 6.29
C LEU A 39 -13.61 3.86 5.24
N SER A 40 -14.22 3.50 4.12
CA SER A 40 -13.57 2.79 3.03
C SER A 40 -12.32 3.55 2.52
N PRO A 41 -11.25 2.85 2.12
CA PRO A 41 -10.09 3.46 1.45
C PRO A 41 -10.41 4.10 0.10
N ILE A 42 -11.64 3.98 -0.39
CA ILE A 42 -12.12 4.63 -1.62
C ILE A 42 -12.80 5.97 -1.29
N HIS A 43 -13.22 6.20 -0.05
CA HIS A 43 -13.83 7.45 0.38
C HIS A 43 -12.78 8.58 0.46
N TYR A 44 -13.12 9.76 -0.06
CA TYR A 44 -12.15 10.84 -0.26
C TYR A 44 -11.73 11.57 1.02
N THR A 45 -12.56 11.55 2.08
CA THR A 45 -12.29 12.27 3.34
C THR A 45 -11.23 11.60 4.21
N THR A 46 -11.01 10.30 4.03
CA THR A 46 -10.03 9.50 4.80
C THR A 46 -8.58 9.81 4.40
N SER A 47 -8.40 10.62 3.36
CA SER A 47 -7.11 10.88 2.73
C SER A 47 -6.93 12.37 2.42
N VAL A 48 -5.68 12.80 2.40
CA VAL A 48 -5.26 14.14 1.95
C VAL A 48 -4.34 14.02 0.74
N ASP A 49 -4.18 15.09 -0.02
CA ASP A 49 -3.29 15.16 -1.17
C ASP A 49 -1.80 15.12 -0.76
N ALA A 50 -0.91 15.17 -1.76
CA ALA A 50 0.54 15.22 -1.54
C ALA A 50 1.05 16.47 -0.80
N ASN A 51 0.21 17.50 -0.63
CA ASN A 51 0.49 18.72 0.13
C ASN A 51 -0.17 18.73 1.51
N GLY A 52 -0.90 17.67 1.87
CA GLY A 52 -1.66 17.61 3.12
C GLY A 52 -2.96 18.41 3.09
N LYS A 53 -3.52 18.69 1.92
CA LYS A 53 -4.83 19.33 1.76
C LYS A 53 -5.91 18.28 1.57
N ASP A 54 -7.09 18.55 2.12
CA ASP A 54 -8.25 17.68 1.95
C ASP A 54 -8.67 17.63 0.48
N PHE A 55 -9.09 16.44 0.02
CA PHE A 55 -9.81 16.32 -1.23
C PHE A 55 -11.24 16.86 -1.05
N SER A 56 -11.71 17.60 -2.05
CA SER A 56 -13.07 18.16 -2.03
C SER A 56 -14.16 17.15 -2.42
N SER A 57 -13.77 16.09 -3.14
CA SER A 57 -14.68 15.06 -3.66
C SER A 57 -13.90 13.82 -4.14
N TRP A 58 -14.63 12.75 -4.46
CA TRP A 58 -14.06 11.61 -5.19
C TRP A 58 -13.41 12.04 -6.52
N ALA A 59 -14.03 12.95 -7.27
CA ALA A 59 -13.50 13.41 -8.56
C ALA A 59 -12.15 14.12 -8.42
N ASP A 60 -11.93 14.81 -7.30
CA ASP A 60 -10.66 15.44 -6.95
C ASP A 60 -9.60 14.37 -6.63
N MET A 61 -9.93 13.41 -5.76
CA MET A 61 -9.03 12.32 -5.37
C MET A 61 -8.69 11.37 -6.54
N ARG A 62 -9.65 11.08 -7.44
CA ARG A 62 -9.42 10.20 -8.59
C ARG A 62 -8.54 10.85 -9.66
N GLY A 63 -8.40 12.17 -9.66
CA GLY A 63 -7.63 12.91 -10.67
C GLY A 63 -8.41 13.24 -11.94
N PRO A 64 -7.67 13.69 -12.97
CA PRO A 64 -6.88 12.74 -13.76
C PRO A 64 -5.38 12.75 -13.44
N VAL A 65 -4.77 11.56 -13.38
CA VAL A 65 -3.31 11.36 -13.37
C VAL A 65 -2.96 10.26 -14.36
N THR A 66 -1.95 10.50 -15.20
CA THR A 66 -1.45 9.51 -16.16
C THR A 66 0.02 9.27 -15.92
N ILE A 67 0.38 8.00 -15.69
CA ILE A 67 1.76 7.55 -15.49
C ILE A 67 2.01 6.44 -16.50
N ASN A 68 3.04 6.60 -17.35
CA ASN A 68 3.42 5.62 -18.39
C ASN A 68 2.23 5.15 -19.27
N GLY A 69 1.34 6.08 -19.62
CA GLY A 69 0.16 5.81 -20.45
C GLY A 69 -1.02 5.15 -19.74
N ALA A 70 -0.91 4.83 -18.44
CA ALA A 70 -2.00 4.28 -17.65
C ALA A 70 -2.58 5.33 -16.69
N SER A 71 -3.88 5.20 -16.38
CA SER A 71 -4.60 6.11 -15.48
C SER A 71 -4.46 5.70 -14.02
N TYR A 72 -4.24 6.68 -13.16
CA TYR A 72 -4.11 6.53 -11.71
C TYR A 72 -4.93 7.59 -10.98
N SER A 73 -5.21 7.33 -9.70
CA SER A 73 -5.67 8.37 -8.77
C SER A 73 -4.57 9.39 -8.48
N GLN A 74 -4.92 10.52 -7.85
CA GLN A 74 -3.94 11.40 -7.23
C GLN A 74 -3.09 10.65 -6.20
N ILE A 75 -1.89 11.19 -5.94
CA ILE A 75 -1.11 10.80 -4.76
C ILE A 75 -1.91 11.22 -3.52
N MET A 76 -2.03 10.28 -2.58
CA MET A 76 -2.79 10.44 -1.36
C MET A 76 -1.98 9.99 -0.15
N ARG A 77 -2.27 10.61 0.99
CA ARG A 77 -1.75 10.23 2.30
C ARG A 77 -2.93 10.01 3.24
N TYR A 78 -2.77 9.17 4.25
CA TYR A 78 -3.78 9.06 5.30
C TYR A 78 -3.96 10.40 6.01
N ASN A 79 -5.22 10.79 6.24
CA ASN A 79 -5.53 11.98 7.03
C ASN A 79 -5.49 11.66 8.52
N PHE A 80 -4.31 11.53 9.13
CA PHE A 80 -4.22 11.19 10.56
C PHE A 80 -4.87 12.23 11.50
N SER A 81 -5.23 13.42 11.01
CA SER A 81 -6.02 14.38 11.79
C SER A 81 -7.52 14.05 11.82
N ASP A 82 -8.00 13.15 10.97
CA ASP A 82 -9.39 12.68 10.98
C ASP A 82 -9.65 11.76 12.20
N PRO A 83 -10.48 12.18 13.17
CA PRO A 83 -10.75 11.36 14.35
C PRO A 83 -11.47 10.04 14.01
N TYR A 84 -12.11 9.94 12.84
CA TYR A 84 -12.85 8.76 12.42
C TYR A 84 -11.94 7.67 11.85
N LEU A 85 -10.71 8.00 11.41
CA LEU A 85 -9.72 6.97 11.04
C LEU A 85 -9.36 6.05 12.21
N TYR A 86 -9.54 6.50 13.46
CA TYR A 86 -9.24 5.74 14.67
C TYR A 86 -10.43 4.91 15.20
N GLN A 87 -11.58 4.95 14.53
CA GLN A 87 -12.81 4.28 14.98
C GLN A 87 -13.03 2.90 14.36
N GLY A 88 -12.06 2.37 13.59
CA GLY A 88 -12.09 1.03 13.00
C GLY A 88 -10.80 0.23 13.24
N ASP A 89 -10.74 -1.01 12.74
CA ASP A 89 -9.62 -1.97 12.95
C ASP A 89 -8.33 -1.63 12.16
N THR A 90 -8.20 -0.43 11.59
CA THR A 90 -7.19 -0.14 10.56
C THR A 90 -6.00 0.66 11.06
N ILE A 91 -6.23 1.72 11.85
CA ILE A 91 -5.18 2.58 12.41
C ILE A 91 -5.51 2.83 13.88
N GLU A 92 -4.79 2.15 14.79
CA GLU A 92 -5.06 2.28 16.23
C GLU A 92 -4.65 3.64 16.78
N SER A 93 -3.43 4.09 16.47
CA SER A 93 -2.93 5.40 16.86
C SER A 93 -1.63 5.74 16.13
N VAL A 94 -1.40 7.04 15.87
CA VAL A 94 -0.17 7.54 15.25
C VAL A 94 0.35 8.67 16.12
N THR A 95 1.59 8.56 16.59
CA THR A 95 2.24 9.61 17.38
C THR A 95 2.24 10.94 16.63
N GLY A 96 1.89 12.02 17.32
CA GLY A 96 1.70 13.35 16.74
C GLY A 96 0.27 13.64 16.30
N TYR A 97 -0.66 12.68 16.42
CA TYR A 97 -2.06 12.83 16.00
C TYR A 97 -3.05 12.25 17.00
N GLY A 98 -4.29 12.74 16.95
CA GLY A 98 -5.42 12.20 17.70
C GLY A 98 -5.10 12.02 19.21
N PRO A 99 -5.39 10.85 19.80
CA PRO A 99 -5.07 10.56 21.20
C PRO A 99 -3.58 10.61 21.57
N LEU A 100 -2.68 10.56 20.59
CA LEU A 100 -1.21 10.63 20.77
C LEU A 100 -0.62 11.93 20.20
N ALA A 101 -1.37 13.04 20.24
CA ALA A 101 -0.91 14.34 19.74
C ALA A 101 0.43 14.79 20.34
N ASP A 102 0.66 14.47 21.63
CA ASP A 102 1.93 14.73 22.28
C ASP A 102 3.01 13.78 21.74
N THR A 103 3.95 14.35 20.97
CA THR A 103 5.08 13.60 20.42
C THR A 103 6.20 13.53 21.46
N PRO A 104 6.56 12.33 21.97
CA PRO A 104 7.69 12.20 22.87
C PRO A 104 8.99 12.52 22.13
N ALA A 105 9.99 12.97 22.89
CA ALA A 105 11.34 13.15 22.33
C ALA A 105 11.86 11.82 21.76
N GLN A 106 12.52 11.90 20.60
CA GLN A 106 13.14 10.73 19.98
C GLN A 106 14.15 10.11 20.95
N PRO A 107 14.04 8.81 21.28
CA PRO A 107 14.84 8.19 22.33
C PRO A 107 16.30 7.93 21.94
N TYR A 108 16.59 7.77 20.64
CA TYR A 108 17.91 7.43 20.11
C TYR A 108 18.22 8.26 18.88
N ALA A 109 19.47 8.67 18.69
CA ALA A 109 19.89 9.32 17.45
C ALA A 109 19.87 8.30 16.29
N ALA A 110 19.74 8.77 15.04
CA ALA A 110 19.63 7.88 13.88
C ALA A 110 20.87 6.97 13.70
N GLU A 111 22.05 7.51 14.02
CA GLU A 111 23.34 6.85 13.99
C GLU A 111 23.46 5.69 15.01
N ASP A 112 22.65 5.73 16.06
CA ASP A 112 22.56 4.71 17.12
C ASP A 112 21.55 3.60 16.78
N ILE A 113 20.87 3.69 15.63
CA ILE A 113 19.90 2.71 15.16
C ILE A 113 20.46 2.00 13.92
N ILE A 114 20.23 0.69 13.84
CA ILE A 114 20.50 -0.11 12.64
C ILE A 114 19.25 -0.88 12.25
N LEU A 115 18.84 -0.70 11.00
CA LEU A 115 17.78 -1.50 10.41
C LEU A 115 18.36 -2.79 9.84
N LEU A 116 18.10 -3.91 10.52
CA LEU A 116 18.54 -5.22 10.09
C LEU A 116 17.44 -5.97 9.35
N SER A 117 17.77 -6.56 8.19
CA SER A 117 16.85 -7.39 7.42
C SER A 117 17.56 -8.60 6.79
N ASP A 118 16.81 -9.60 6.36
CA ASP A 118 17.24 -10.74 5.54
C ASP A 118 16.69 -10.67 4.11
N GLY A 119 16.01 -9.56 3.77
CA GLY A 119 15.36 -9.37 2.46
C GLY A 119 13.97 -9.97 2.35
N TYR A 120 13.46 -10.70 3.35
CA TYR A 120 12.13 -11.31 3.30
C TYR A 120 10.98 -10.31 3.51
N CYS A 121 11.30 -9.12 4.01
CA CYS A 121 10.33 -8.08 4.31
C CYS A 121 9.37 -7.78 3.13
N ALA A 122 8.07 -7.75 3.44
CA ALA A 122 6.95 -7.41 2.57
C ALA A 122 5.86 -6.68 3.38
N SER A 123 5.00 -5.91 2.74
CA SER A 123 3.90 -5.17 3.36
C SER A 123 4.40 -4.06 4.30
N THR A 124 3.77 -3.84 5.45
CA THR A 124 4.04 -2.72 6.37
C THR A 124 5.51 -2.54 6.75
N CYS A 125 6.30 -3.62 6.85
CA CYS A 125 7.73 -3.50 7.13
C CYS A 125 8.49 -2.79 6.00
N ALA A 126 7.98 -2.81 4.76
CA ALA A 126 8.55 -2.09 3.63
C ALA A 126 8.38 -0.58 3.81
N ALA A 127 7.18 -0.13 4.19
CA ALA A 127 6.91 1.26 4.50
C ALA A 127 7.72 1.74 5.71
N PHE A 128 7.77 0.94 6.78
CA PHE A 128 8.60 1.24 7.94
C PHE A 128 10.10 1.34 7.58
N SER A 129 10.61 0.36 6.84
CA SER A 129 12.00 0.32 6.38
C SER A 129 12.35 1.54 5.51
N ASP A 130 11.44 1.95 4.64
CA ASP A 130 11.59 3.15 3.82
C ASP A 130 11.64 4.42 4.67
N LEU A 131 10.67 4.61 5.56
CA LEU A 131 10.59 5.79 6.43
C LEU A 131 11.82 5.91 7.34
N MET A 132 12.25 4.79 7.96
CA MET A 132 13.44 4.75 8.80
C MET A 132 14.71 5.16 8.04
N ARG A 133 14.89 4.65 6.82
CA ARG A 133 16.07 4.94 6.01
C ARG A 133 16.03 6.36 5.43
N ARG A 134 14.93 6.73 4.76
CA ARG A 134 14.83 7.98 3.99
C ARG A 134 14.51 9.21 4.83
N GLN A 135 13.62 9.09 5.81
CA GLN A 135 13.27 10.21 6.69
C GLN A 135 14.10 10.19 7.98
N GLY A 136 14.29 8.99 8.55
CA GLY A 136 15.05 8.82 9.78
C GLY A 136 16.57 8.82 9.58
N GLY A 137 17.10 8.66 8.36
CA GLY A 137 18.54 8.56 8.11
C GLY A 137 19.19 7.31 8.70
N VAL A 138 18.38 6.29 9.04
CA VAL A 138 18.85 5.07 9.70
C VAL A 138 19.57 4.17 8.71
N ARG A 139 20.80 3.78 9.07
CA ARG A 139 21.60 2.85 8.26
C ARG A 139 21.00 1.45 8.30
N SER A 140 21.12 0.73 7.19
CA SER A 140 20.56 -0.60 7.02
C SER A 140 21.61 -1.65 6.67
N ILE A 141 21.44 -2.85 7.23
CA ILE A 141 22.24 -4.03 6.94
C ILE A 141 21.30 -5.14 6.48
N VAL A 142 21.68 -5.83 5.39
CA VAL A 142 20.94 -7.01 4.92
C VAL A 142 21.80 -8.27 4.98
N LEU A 143 21.22 -9.37 5.45
CA LEU A 143 21.87 -10.68 5.47
C LEU A 143 21.41 -11.57 4.31
N GLY A 144 22.33 -12.37 3.79
CA GLY A 144 22.04 -13.44 2.86
C GLY A 144 21.98 -12.99 1.40
N GLY A 145 20.92 -13.41 0.70
CA GLY A 145 20.78 -13.25 -0.75
C GLY A 145 21.53 -14.30 -1.58
N ARG A 146 21.52 -14.12 -2.91
CA ARG A 146 22.16 -15.05 -3.87
C ARG A 146 23.67 -15.16 -3.62
N PRO A 147 24.32 -16.31 -3.84
CA PRO A 147 25.77 -16.50 -3.61
C PRO A 147 26.64 -15.75 -4.64
N ALA A 148 26.55 -14.43 -4.65
CA ALA A 148 27.21 -13.51 -5.55
C ALA A 148 27.61 -12.25 -4.79
N PHE A 149 28.72 -11.64 -5.21
CA PHE A 149 29.15 -10.35 -4.70
C PHE A 149 28.20 -9.22 -5.15
N GLY A 150 28.25 -8.09 -4.44
CA GLY A 150 27.43 -6.93 -4.73
C GLY A 150 26.26 -6.73 -3.75
N PRO A 151 25.50 -5.66 -3.97
CA PRO A 151 24.46 -5.20 -3.05
C PRO A 151 23.22 -6.10 -3.04
N MET A 152 22.36 -5.89 -2.05
CA MET A 152 21.07 -6.58 -1.90
C MET A 152 20.05 -5.63 -1.25
N GLN A 153 18.78 -5.74 -1.65
CA GLN A 153 17.69 -4.99 -1.03
C GLN A 153 17.33 -5.54 0.34
N GLY A 154 17.08 -4.65 1.29
CA GLY A 154 16.52 -5.02 2.60
C GLY A 154 15.06 -5.47 2.51
N VAL A 155 14.36 -5.13 1.42
CA VAL A 155 12.94 -5.46 1.20
C VAL A 155 12.83 -6.15 -0.15
N GLY A 156 12.61 -7.47 -0.14
CA GLY A 156 12.50 -8.28 -1.36
C GLY A 156 11.06 -8.62 -1.74
N GLY A 157 10.09 -8.39 -0.85
CA GLY A 157 8.68 -8.64 -1.10
C GLY A 157 7.92 -7.42 -1.61
N THR A 158 6.61 -7.42 -1.36
CA THR A 158 5.73 -6.32 -1.80
C THR A 158 5.97 -5.03 -1.00
N LYS A 159 6.12 -3.89 -1.68
CA LYS A 159 6.24 -2.53 -1.12
C LYS A 159 4.93 -1.72 -1.27
N GLY A 160 3.80 -2.40 -1.09
CA GLY A 160 2.47 -1.79 -1.02
C GLY A 160 2.20 -1.14 0.33
N VAL A 161 1.33 -0.14 0.35
CA VAL A 161 0.93 0.60 1.56
C VAL A 161 -0.54 0.38 1.95
N LEU A 162 -1.29 -0.34 1.11
CA LEU A 162 -2.61 -0.88 1.46
C LEU A 162 -2.87 -2.18 0.69
N VAL A 163 -3.29 -3.20 1.42
CA VAL A 163 -3.80 -4.46 0.87
C VAL A 163 -5.33 -4.43 0.97
N GLU A 164 -5.99 -4.88 -0.09
CA GLU A 164 -7.44 -5.00 -0.14
C GLU A 164 -7.83 -6.47 -0.29
N PRO A 165 -8.53 -7.06 0.68
CA PRO A 165 -9.08 -8.40 0.55
C PRO A 165 -10.09 -8.48 -0.59
N TRP A 166 -10.11 -9.61 -1.29
CA TRP A 166 -11.09 -9.80 -2.37
C TRP A 166 -12.54 -9.70 -1.88
N GLU A 167 -12.83 -10.19 -0.68
CA GLU A 167 -14.16 -10.12 -0.07
C GLU A 167 -14.63 -8.67 0.14
N ALA A 168 -13.71 -7.75 0.47
CA ALA A 168 -14.02 -6.33 0.63
C ALA A 168 -14.29 -5.66 -0.73
N ILE A 169 -13.58 -6.08 -1.79
CA ILE A 169 -13.86 -5.66 -3.17
C ILE A 169 -15.25 -6.13 -3.59
N GLU A 170 -15.57 -7.41 -3.36
CA GLU A 170 -16.89 -7.99 -3.68
C GLU A 170 -18.01 -7.27 -2.93
N ALA A 171 -17.84 -7.03 -1.63
CA ALA A 171 -18.81 -6.30 -0.81
C ALA A 171 -19.00 -4.86 -1.32
N SER A 172 -17.91 -4.18 -1.68
CA SER A 172 -17.97 -2.83 -2.23
C SER A 172 -18.76 -2.77 -3.53
N ILE A 173 -18.54 -3.72 -4.45
CA ILE A 173 -19.27 -3.75 -5.71
C ILE A 173 -20.73 -4.15 -5.46
N ALA A 174 -21.00 -5.13 -4.61
CA ALA A 174 -22.36 -5.59 -4.31
C ALA A 174 -23.21 -4.46 -3.71
N SER A 175 -22.70 -3.75 -2.69
CA SER A 175 -23.40 -2.61 -2.08
C SER A 175 -23.54 -1.44 -3.05
N THR A 176 -22.51 -1.14 -3.85
CA THR A 176 -22.61 -0.11 -4.90
C THR A 176 -23.71 -0.42 -5.90
N LEU A 177 -23.78 -1.67 -6.37
CA LEU A 177 -24.81 -2.08 -7.32
C LEU A 177 -26.19 -2.07 -6.67
N ALA A 178 -26.35 -2.61 -5.46
CA ALA A 178 -27.64 -2.69 -4.77
C ALA A 178 -28.26 -1.30 -4.60
N ASP A 179 -27.50 -0.39 -3.98
CA ASP A 179 -28.02 0.85 -3.40
C ASP A 179 -27.85 2.07 -4.35
N PHE A 180 -26.89 2.02 -5.28
CA PHE A 180 -26.55 3.15 -6.17
C PHE A 180 -26.58 2.79 -7.67
N GLY A 181 -26.65 1.50 -7.99
CA GLY A 181 -26.53 1.02 -9.37
C GLY A 181 -27.77 1.30 -10.22
N THR A 182 -27.55 1.89 -11.39
CA THR A 182 -28.59 1.99 -12.45
C THR A 182 -28.96 0.60 -12.98
N ALA A 183 -30.14 0.47 -13.59
CA ALA A 183 -30.56 -0.78 -14.23
C ALA A 183 -29.57 -1.27 -15.31
N ALA A 184 -28.95 -0.35 -16.05
CA ALA A 184 -27.94 -0.67 -17.05
C ALA A 184 -26.64 -1.21 -16.42
N GLN A 185 -26.17 -0.60 -15.32
CA GLN A 185 -25.02 -1.11 -14.57
C GLN A 185 -25.32 -2.48 -13.96
N LYS A 186 -26.43 -2.64 -13.26
CA LYS A 186 -26.88 -3.93 -12.71
C LYS A 186 -26.87 -5.03 -13.78
N LYS A 187 -27.42 -4.75 -14.96
CA LYS A 187 -27.42 -5.68 -16.11
C LYS A 187 -26.02 -5.99 -16.63
N LYS A 188 -25.14 -4.99 -16.74
CA LYS A 188 -23.76 -5.17 -17.23
C LYS A 188 -22.93 -6.05 -16.28
N TRP A 189 -23.10 -5.87 -14.97
CA TRP A 189 -22.29 -6.53 -13.95
C TRP A 189 -22.85 -7.88 -13.47
N ALA A 190 -24.11 -8.20 -13.78
CA ALA A 190 -24.75 -9.47 -13.40
C ALA A 190 -24.03 -10.73 -13.93
N GLY A 191 -23.23 -10.61 -15.00
CA GLY A 191 -22.41 -11.71 -15.51
C GLY A 191 -21.09 -11.93 -14.76
N TYR A 192 -20.68 -10.99 -13.91
CA TYR A 192 -19.43 -11.04 -13.16
C TYR A 192 -19.66 -11.24 -11.66
N LEU A 193 -20.88 -11.02 -11.17
CA LEU A 193 -21.21 -11.06 -9.74
C LEU A 193 -22.49 -11.85 -9.46
N PRO A 194 -22.52 -12.71 -8.44
CA PRO A 194 -21.39 -13.23 -7.66
C PRO A 194 -20.84 -14.51 -8.34
N GLU A 195 -19.94 -14.38 -9.31
CA GLU A 195 -19.28 -15.57 -9.85
C GLU A 195 -18.11 -15.94 -8.92
N ALA A 196 -18.09 -17.19 -8.46
CA ALA A 196 -16.97 -17.69 -7.67
C ALA A 196 -15.69 -17.59 -8.50
N PHE A 197 -14.58 -17.19 -7.86
CA PHE A 197 -13.29 -17.12 -8.55
C PHE A 197 -13.01 -18.46 -9.26
N PRO A 198 -12.68 -18.45 -10.57
CA PRO A 198 -12.68 -19.66 -11.39
C PRO A 198 -11.57 -20.65 -11.00
N ILE A 199 -10.67 -20.24 -10.11
CA ILE A 199 -9.59 -21.04 -9.57
C ILE A 199 -9.83 -21.22 -8.07
N ALA A 200 -9.97 -22.48 -7.63
CA ALA A 200 -10.02 -22.78 -6.21
C ALA A 200 -8.67 -22.39 -5.57
N MET A 201 -8.68 -21.36 -4.74
CA MET A 201 -7.50 -20.90 -4.02
C MET A 201 -7.55 -21.40 -2.58
N SER A 202 -6.40 -21.82 -2.04
CA SER A 202 -6.29 -22.26 -0.63
C SER A 202 -6.52 -21.13 0.38
N SER A 203 -6.44 -19.89 -0.09
CA SER A 203 -6.72 -18.65 0.65
C SER A 203 -7.43 -17.67 -0.28
N ALA A 204 -8.28 -16.81 0.27
CA ALA A 204 -8.93 -15.76 -0.51
C ALA A 204 -7.87 -14.82 -1.13
N PRO A 205 -8.04 -14.37 -2.39
CA PRO A 205 -7.12 -13.44 -3.00
C PRO A 205 -7.07 -12.12 -2.23
N THR A 206 -5.93 -11.44 -2.31
CA THR A 206 -5.78 -10.06 -1.88
C THR A 206 -5.05 -9.26 -2.95
N VAL A 207 -5.30 -7.96 -2.98
CA VAL A 207 -4.75 -7.04 -3.98
C VAL A 207 -3.92 -5.97 -3.30
N ASN A 208 -2.72 -5.68 -3.84
CA ASN A 208 -2.01 -4.46 -3.48
C ASN A 208 -2.78 -3.26 -4.05
N PHE A 209 -3.63 -2.67 -3.22
CA PHE A 209 -4.61 -1.67 -3.66
C PHE A 209 -4.01 -0.27 -3.72
N ARG A 210 -3.15 0.07 -2.76
CA ARG A 210 -2.32 1.29 -2.80
C ARG A 210 -0.85 0.90 -2.84
N SER A 211 -0.18 1.28 -3.93
CA SER A 211 1.28 1.22 -4.02
C SER A 211 1.92 2.43 -3.32
N GLY A 212 3.08 2.23 -2.70
CA GLY A 212 3.89 3.33 -2.18
C GLY A 212 4.66 4.04 -3.29
N TYR A 213 4.86 5.34 -3.13
CA TYR A 213 5.65 6.19 -4.02
C TYR A 213 6.57 7.08 -3.20
N HIS A 214 7.80 7.26 -3.67
CA HIS A 214 8.67 8.29 -3.13
C HIS A 214 8.22 9.68 -3.62
N PRO A 215 8.43 10.75 -2.81
CA PRO A 215 8.19 12.11 -3.26
C PRO A 215 8.89 12.41 -4.61
N GLY A 216 8.10 12.83 -5.60
CA GLY A 216 8.59 13.17 -6.94
C GLY A 216 8.81 11.99 -7.89
N SER A 217 8.52 10.75 -7.46
CA SER A 217 8.64 9.55 -8.32
C SER A 217 7.29 9.15 -8.91
N ASP A 218 7.29 8.89 -10.22
CA ASP A 218 6.20 8.22 -10.93
C ASP A 218 6.33 6.69 -10.92
N THR A 219 7.45 6.17 -10.41
CA THR A 219 7.67 4.73 -10.29
C THR A 219 7.22 4.27 -8.91
N PRO A 220 6.28 3.30 -8.83
CA PRO A 220 5.93 2.67 -7.57
C PRO A 220 7.15 2.05 -6.91
N MET A 221 7.27 2.17 -5.59
CA MET A 221 8.40 1.64 -4.82
C MET A 221 8.65 0.15 -5.06
N GLN A 222 7.59 -0.62 -5.38
CA GLN A 222 7.67 -2.03 -5.75
C GLN A 222 8.69 -2.32 -6.86
N PHE A 223 8.87 -1.37 -7.78
CA PHE A 223 9.75 -1.48 -8.94
C PHE A 223 11.09 -0.76 -8.75
N LEU A 224 11.29 -0.13 -7.60
CA LEU A 224 12.55 0.52 -7.25
C LEU A 224 13.49 -0.45 -6.54
N ASN A 225 14.76 -0.39 -6.91
CA ASN A 225 15.83 -1.12 -6.25
C ASN A 225 16.42 -0.28 -5.11
N GLU A 226 16.17 -0.70 -3.86
CA GLU A 226 16.63 0.01 -2.68
C GLU A 226 17.56 -0.90 -1.87
N SER A 227 18.84 -0.93 -2.27
CA SER A 227 19.80 -1.80 -1.60
C SER A 227 20.18 -1.30 -0.22
N ALA A 228 20.36 -2.21 0.74
CA ALA A 228 20.85 -1.84 2.06
C ALA A 228 22.25 -1.23 1.98
N ASN A 229 22.65 -0.49 3.02
CA ASN A 229 23.96 0.18 3.05
C ASN A 229 25.12 -0.79 3.15
N CYS A 230 24.85 -1.99 3.64
CA CYS A 230 25.81 -3.07 3.71
C CYS A 230 25.10 -4.41 3.61
N ARG A 231 25.73 -5.35 2.91
CA ARG A 231 25.28 -6.75 2.86
C ARG A 231 26.25 -7.64 3.60
N LEU A 232 25.74 -8.63 4.32
CA LEU A 232 26.51 -9.71 4.96
C LEU A 232 26.08 -11.06 4.42
N PHE A 233 27.01 -12.01 4.35
CA PHE A 233 26.65 -13.43 4.17
C PHE A 233 26.37 -14.06 5.53
N TYR A 234 25.45 -15.03 5.55
CA TYR A 234 25.30 -15.90 6.71
C TYR A 234 26.59 -16.69 6.95
N THR A 235 26.96 -16.83 8.22
CA THR A 235 27.92 -17.85 8.67
C THR A 235 27.17 -19.06 9.23
N PRO A 236 27.79 -20.25 9.29
CA PRO A 236 27.17 -21.40 9.93
C PRO A 236 26.71 -21.13 11.38
N ALA A 237 27.50 -20.36 12.15
CA ALA A 237 27.15 -20.01 13.53
C ALA A 237 25.89 -19.14 13.63
N MET A 238 25.69 -18.23 12.66
CA MET A 238 24.49 -17.39 12.58
C MET A 238 23.23 -18.18 12.30
N LEU A 239 23.32 -19.26 11.52
CA LEU A 239 22.16 -20.10 11.18
C LEU A 239 21.60 -20.84 12.40
N THR A 240 22.45 -21.15 13.37
CA THR A 240 22.07 -21.88 14.58
C THR A 240 21.82 -20.97 15.78
N ASN A 241 22.28 -19.71 15.74
CA ASN A 241 22.18 -18.80 16.87
C ASN A 241 22.10 -17.33 16.41
N VAL A 242 20.94 -16.72 16.63
CA VAL A 242 20.65 -15.31 16.28
C VAL A 242 21.55 -14.32 17.02
N THR A 243 22.10 -14.67 18.19
CA THR A 243 23.03 -13.80 18.92
C THR A 243 24.26 -13.48 18.07
N HIS A 244 24.77 -14.43 17.29
CA HIS A 244 25.92 -14.19 16.41
C HIS A 244 25.60 -13.24 15.25
N ILE A 245 24.33 -13.14 14.84
CA ILE A 245 23.88 -12.14 13.87
C ILE A 245 24.00 -10.76 14.50
N TRP A 246 23.35 -10.55 15.66
CA TRP A 246 23.36 -9.24 16.35
C TRP A 246 24.74 -8.80 16.78
N GLU A 247 25.59 -9.70 17.29
CA GLU A 247 26.99 -9.39 17.62
C GLU A 247 27.78 -8.92 16.40
N SER A 248 27.63 -9.61 15.26
CA SER A 248 28.36 -9.25 14.04
C SER A 248 27.88 -7.90 13.48
N VAL A 249 26.56 -7.69 13.47
CA VAL A 249 25.93 -6.43 13.05
C VAL A 249 26.38 -5.28 13.92
N ALA A 250 26.34 -5.44 15.25
CA ALA A 250 26.72 -4.39 16.19
C ALA A 250 28.21 -4.01 16.06
N ARG A 251 29.08 -5.02 15.95
CA ARG A 251 30.52 -4.80 15.76
C ARG A 251 30.82 -4.07 14.46
N LEU A 252 30.13 -4.43 13.38
CA LEU A 252 30.29 -3.77 12.09
C LEU A 252 29.75 -2.33 12.11
N ALA A 253 28.53 -2.14 12.62
CA ALA A 253 27.82 -0.87 12.56
C ALA A 253 28.47 0.25 13.41
N TRP A 254 29.03 -0.12 14.55
CA TRP A 254 29.61 0.80 15.54
C TRP A 254 31.12 0.62 15.76
N GLY A 255 31.78 -0.20 14.94
CA GLY A 255 33.23 -0.38 15.00
C GLY A 255 33.74 -0.99 16.31
N LEU A 256 32.92 -1.82 16.98
CA LEU A 256 33.31 -2.45 18.25
C LEU A 256 34.41 -3.49 17.98
N GLY A 257 35.60 -3.28 18.54
CA GLY A 257 36.76 -4.17 18.38
C GLY A 257 36.54 -5.61 18.88
N GLY A 258 37.47 -6.52 18.58
CA GLY A 258 37.43 -7.93 19.01
C GLY A 258 36.65 -8.86 18.07
N GLY A 259 36.78 -8.65 16.75
CA GLY A 259 35.79 -9.03 15.73
C GLY A 259 35.50 -10.51 15.46
N THR A 260 34.44 -10.72 14.67
CA THR A 260 34.11 -11.95 13.93
C THR A 260 34.84 -12.04 12.58
N GLY A 261 35.49 -10.95 12.16
CA GLY A 261 36.18 -10.82 10.87
C GLY A 261 35.27 -10.52 9.67
N GLN A 262 33.95 -10.41 9.88
CA GLN A 262 33.04 -10.08 8.79
C GLN A 262 33.06 -8.60 8.42
N THR A 263 33.24 -8.34 7.13
CA THR A 263 33.02 -7.04 6.49
C THR A 263 31.82 -7.14 5.57
N CYS A 264 31.32 -6.00 5.12
CA CYS A 264 30.36 -5.97 4.02
C CYS A 264 30.86 -6.79 2.83
N VAL A 265 29.94 -7.50 2.18
CA VAL A 265 30.19 -8.23 0.94
C VAL A 265 30.84 -7.27 -0.07
N ARG A 266 31.86 -7.74 -0.78
CA ARG A 266 32.60 -6.92 -1.75
C ARG A 266 31.63 -6.21 -2.71
N GLY A 267 31.74 -4.88 -2.80
CA GLY A 267 30.90 -4.04 -3.65
C GLY A 267 29.48 -3.80 -3.14
N SER A 268 29.20 -4.01 -1.84
CA SER A 268 27.88 -3.80 -1.24
C SER A 268 27.79 -2.64 -0.23
N THR A 269 28.85 -1.84 -0.11
CA THR A 269 28.94 -0.75 0.88
C THR A 269 28.57 0.60 0.30
N SER A 270 27.87 1.43 1.08
CA SER A 270 27.56 2.84 0.77
C SER A 270 27.77 3.76 1.97
N ASP A 271 28.13 5.03 1.73
CA ASP A 271 28.44 6.05 2.75
C ASP A 271 27.22 6.72 3.41
N GLY A 272 26.10 5.98 3.56
CA GLY A 272 24.89 6.44 4.27
C GLY A 272 23.62 6.42 3.43
N GLU A 273 23.74 6.51 2.09
CA GLU A 273 22.61 6.39 1.18
C GLU A 273 22.46 4.94 0.67
N PRO A 274 21.25 4.34 0.69
CA PRO A 274 21.00 3.07 0.04
C PRO A 274 21.51 3.03 -1.42
N ILE A 275 22.24 1.98 -1.81
CA ILE A 275 22.74 1.85 -3.19
C ILE A 275 21.55 1.62 -4.13
N GLY A 276 21.49 2.36 -5.24
CA GLY A 276 20.43 2.22 -6.23
C GLY A 276 19.24 3.17 -6.02
N GLU A 277 19.24 3.97 -4.95
CA GLU A 277 18.41 5.16 -4.89
C GLU A 277 19.01 6.24 -5.81
N THR A 278 18.39 6.47 -6.96
CA THR A 278 18.70 7.65 -7.77
C THR A 278 18.25 8.89 -7.00
N LYS A 279 19.19 9.64 -6.40
CA LYS A 279 18.97 11.07 -6.12
C LYS A 279 18.90 11.80 -7.46
N GLY A 280 17.71 11.84 -8.05
CA GLY A 280 17.40 12.56 -9.29
C GLY A 280 16.12 13.37 -9.08
N THR A 281 16.28 14.69 -8.95
CA THR A 281 15.26 15.74 -9.09
C THR A 281 13.95 15.54 -8.35
N VAL A 282 13.97 15.81 -7.04
CA VAL A 282 12.76 16.10 -6.25
C VAL A 282 12.19 17.44 -6.74
N GLY A 283 11.32 17.38 -7.75
CA GLY A 283 10.54 18.50 -8.27
C GLY A 283 9.14 18.49 -7.66
N ASN A 284 8.66 19.66 -7.23
CA ASN A 284 7.36 19.89 -6.58
C ASN A 284 6.13 19.67 -7.49
N THR A 285 6.26 18.90 -8.56
CA THR A 285 5.18 18.61 -9.51
C THR A 285 5.64 17.47 -10.40
N VAL A 286 4.76 16.47 -10.54
CA VAL A 286 4.96 15.33 -11.45
C VAL A 286 5.35 15.88 -12.82
N SER A 287 6.58 15.58 -13.24
CA SER A 287 7.06 15.85 -14.58
C SER A 287 7.71 14.55 -15.12
N SER A 288 7.22 14.17 -16.30
CA SER A 288 7.51 12.96 -17.09
C SER A 288 9.01 12.72 -17.38
N PRO A 289 9.39 11.57 -17.99
CA PRO A 289 9.60 10.26 -17.38
C PRO A 289 11.08 9.85 -17.42
N ASP A 290 11.54 9.06 -16.46
CA ASP A 290 12.72 8.19 -16.64
C ASP A 290 12.43 6.83 -16.00
N ALA A 291 11.78 5.96 -16.76
CA ALA A 291 11.60 4.56 -16.39
C ALA A 291 12.66 3.71 -17.10
N VAL A 292 13.41 2.92 -16.32
CA VAL A 292 14.22 1.83 -16.85
C VAL A 292 13.28 0.68 -17.23
N VAL A 293 12.68 0.74 -18.43
CA VAL A 293 11.96 -0.40 -19.01
C VAL A 293 12.87 -1.03 -20.07
N GLY A 294 13.35 -2.24 -19.78
CA GLY A 294 13.95 -3.09 -20.80
C GLY A 294 12.96 -3.30 -21.94
N GLY A 295 13.37 -2.98 -23.17
CA GLY A 295 12.54 -3.07 -24.37
C GLY A 295 12.04 -4.48 -24.61
N GLY A 296 10.82 -4.76 -24.15
CA GLY A 296 10.00 -5.87 -24.60
C GLY A 296 8.95 -5.32 -25.56
N ALA A 297 8.94 -5.83 -26.80
CA ALA A 297 7.96 -5.46 -27.81
C ALA A 297 6.54 -5.64 -27.26
N GLY A 298 5.79 -4.53 -27.19
CA GLY A 298 4.42 -4.52 -26.69
C GLY A 298 3.51 -5.32 -27.60
N ASN A 299 2.91 -6.40 -27.07
CA ASN A 299 1.63 -6.86 -27.56
C ASN A 299 0.59 -5.85 -27.09
N ALA A 300 0.05 -5.09 -28.05
CA ALA A 300 -1.05 -4.17 -27.85
C ALA A 300 -2.32 -4.98 -27.51
N HIS A 301 -2.60 -5.11 -26.22
CA HIS A 301 -3.98 -5.28 -25.77
C HIS A 301 -4.56 -3.86 -25.69
N SER A 302 -5.52 -3.54 -26.57
CA SER A 302 -6.20 -2.25 -26.53
C SER A 302 -6.99 -2.13 -25.23
N ASP A 303 -7.07 -0.91 -24.69
CA ASP A 303 -7.85 -0.56 -23.50
C ASP A 303 -9.36 -0.91 -23.59
N GLU A 304 -9.81 -1.41 -24.74
CA GLU A 304 -11.16 -1.91 -24.99
C GLU A 304 -11.44 -3.25 -24.27
N ASP A 305 -10.44 -4.12 -24.06
CA ASP A 305 -10.65 -5.42 -23.40
C ASP A 305 -10.82 -5.31 -21.87
N LEU A 306 -10.56 -4.14 -21.27
CA LEU A 306 -10.77 -3.85 -19.85
C LEU A 306 -11.76 -2.69 -19.59
N GLY A 307 -12.57 -2.32 -20.60
CA GLY A 307 -13.75 -1.49 -20.41
C GLY A 307 -13.54 0.02 -20.43
N LEU A 308 -12.54 0.52 -21.17
CA LEU A 308 -12.36 1.96 -21.37
C LEU A 308 -13.20 2.47 -22.56
N ALA A 309 -14.43 2.90 -22.28
CA ALA A 309 -15.12 3.89 -23.09
C ALA A 309 -15.71 4.93 -22.15
N VAL A 310 -15.04 6.07 -22.06
CA VAL A 310 -15.53 7.27 -21.39
C VAL A 310 -16.77 7.73 -22.16
N ALA A 311 -17.96 7.52 -21.58
CA ALA A 311 -19.10 8.33 -21.95
C ALA A 311 -18.82 9.75 -21.44
N GLY A 312 -18.93 10.72 -22.35
CA GLY A 312 -18.46 12.08 -22.18
C GLY A 312 -18.87 12.73 -20.86
N SER A 313 -17.94 13.53 -20.35
CA SER A 313 -18.23 14.62 -19.43
C SER A 313 -19.18 15.60 -20.10
N ASP A 314 -20.48 15.43 -19.90
CA ASP A 314 -21.43 16.52 -20.02
C ASP A 314 -21.20 17.47 -18.84
N ALA A 315 -20.31 18.44 -19.07
CA ALA A 315 -20.28 19.68 -18.33
C ALA A 315 -21.61 20.41 -18.61
N ASN A 316 -22.66 20.03 -17.87
CA ASN A 316 -23.93 20.75 -17.60
C ASN A 316 -25.10 19.82 -17.17
N GLY A 317 -24.84 18.58 -16.74
CA GLY A 317 -25.87 17.73 -16.13
C GLY A 317 -25.84 17.82 -14.60
N ALA A 318 -26.92 18.28 -13.98
CA ALA A 318 -27.12 18.14 -12.53
C ALA A 318 -26.99 16.65 -12.13
N PRO A 319 -26.38 16.33 -10.97
CA PRO A 319 -26.24 14.94 -10.54
C PRO A 319 -27.63 14.35 -10.34
N THR A 320 -28.01 13.38 -11.17
CA THR A 320 -29.17 12.54 -10.89
C THR A 320 -28.77 11.64 -9.72
N ALA A 321 -29.09 12.10 -8.51
CA ALA A 321 -29.02 11.29 -7.31
C ALA A 321 -29.93 10.07 -7.50
N GLY A 322 -29.35 8.87 -7.56
CA GLY A 322 -30.12 7.66 -7.31
C GLY A 322 -30.74 7.75 -5.92
N THR A 323 -32.01 7.36 -5.80
CA THR A 323 -32.70 7.30 -4.50
C THR A 323 -32.02 6.24 -3.63
N LYS A 324 -31.58 6.62 -2.42
CA LYS A 324 -31.07 5.71 -1.38
C LYS A 324 -32.22 4.76 -0.97
N GLU A 325 -32.34 3.60 -1.59
CA GLU A 325 -33.41 2.63 -1.32
C GLU A 325 -32.81 1.32 -0.78
N GLY A 326 -33.18 0.94 0.45
CA GLY A 326 -32.70 -0.28 1.11
C GLY A 326 -33.51 -1.53 0.75
N ALA A 327 -32.84 -2.68 0.67
CA ALA A 327 -33.45 -4.01 0.58
C ALA A 327 -32.95 -4.87 1.75
N ALA A 328 -33.78 -5.80 2.27
CA ALA A 328 -33.47 -6.60 3.47
C ALA A 328 -32.79 -7.95 3.16
N GLY A 329 -31.80 -8.35 3.97
CA GLY A 329 -30.96 -9.53 3.78
C GLY A 329 -29.74 -9.57 4.72
N VAL A 330 -29.14 -10.75 4.89
CA VAL A 330 -28.20 -11.08 6.01
C VAL A 330 -26.89 -10.29 5.98
N ALA A 331 -26.58 -9.59 7.08
CA ALA A 331 -25.35 -8.81 7.29
C ALA A 331 -24.08 -9.68 7.26
N ARG A 332 -23.04 -9.22 6.55
CA ARG A 332 -21.67 -9.75 6.63
C ARG A 332 -20.77 -8.62 7.13
N VAL A 333 -20.14 -8.81 8.28
CA VAL A 333 -19.14 -7.87 8.81
C VAL A 333 -17.90 -7.95 7.90
N VAL A 334 -17.54 -6.85 7.26
CA VAL A 334 -16.29 -6.72 6.48
C VAL A 334 -15.31 -5.92 7.32
N SER A 335 -14.29 -6.58 7.87
CA SER A 335 -13.17 -5.87 8.50
C SER A 335 -12.18 -5.47 7.41
N TRP A 336 -11.90 -4.17 7.30
CA TRP A 336 -10.84 -3.62 6.44
C TRP A 336 -9.46 -3.78 7.08
N GLY A 337 -9.32 -4.69 8.04
CA GLY A 337 -8.11 -4.92 8.81
C GLY A 337 -6.90 -5.11 7.89
N VAL A 338 -5.82 -4.41 8.21
CA VAL A 338 -4.51 -4.71 7.66
C VAL A 338 -4.18 -6.13 8.14
N LEU A 339 -4.29 -7.13 7.27
CA LEU A 339 -3.71 -8.46 7.46
C LEU A 339 -2.18 -8.31 7.45
N GLY A 340 -1.65 -7.70 8.51
CA GLY A 340 -0.24 -7.66 8.83
C GLY A 340 0.18 -9.08 9.16
N GLY A 341 0.69 -9.77 8.14
CA GLY A 341 1.46 -11.00 8.25
C GLY A 341 0.93 -12.01 9.26
N LEU A 342 0.07 -12.92 8.81
CA LEU A 342 0.18 -14.30 9.29
C LEU A 342 1.57 -14.79 8.88
N ALA A 343 2.54 -14.59 9.76
CA ALA A 343 3.76 -15.36 9.74
C ALA A 343 3.35 -16.82 9.91
N LEU A 344 3.19 -17.52 8.79
CA LEU A 344 3.23 -18.98 8.78
C LEU A 344 4.59 -19.35 9.37
N VAL A 345 4.60 -19.63 10.67
CA VAL A 345 5.63 -20.45 11.28
C VAL A 345 5.47 -21.81 10.60
N SER A 346 6.14 -21.99 9.47
CA SER A 346 6.36 -23.30 8.88
C SER A 346 7.25 -24.07 9.86
N GLY A 347 6.61 -24.66 10.86
CA GLY A 347 7.22 -25.68 11.68
C GLY A 347 7.72 -26.76 10.73
N VAL A 348 9.03 -26.92 10.68
CA VAL A 348 9.70 -28.06 10.08
C VAL A 348 9.21 -29.28 10.84
N VAL A 349 8.16 -29.94 10.35
CA VAL A 349 7.85 -31.30 10.74
C VAL A 349 8.82 -32.17 9.95
N LEU A 350 9.97 -32.43 10.57
CA LEU A 350 10.84 -33.54 10.18
C LEU A 350 10.04 -34.81 10.43
N GLN A 351 9.48 -35.42 9.39
CA GLN A 351 9.07 -36.81 9.45
C GLN A 351 10.35 -37.66 9.30
N ILE A 352 10.74 -38.30 10.40
CA ILE A 352 11.42 -39.61 10.37
C ILE A 352 10.32 -40.64 10.55
#